data_AF-A0A257W5Y6-F1
#
_entry.id   AF-A0A257W5Y6-F1
#
_cell.length_a   1.000
_cell.length_b   1.000
_cell.length_c   1.000
_cell.angle_alpha   90.00
_cell.angle_beta   90.00
_cell.angle_gamma   90.00
#
_symmetry.space_group_name_H-M   'P 1'
#
loop_
_entity.id
_entity.type
_entity.pdbx_description
1 polymer ?
#
loop_
_entity_poly.entity_id
_entity_poly.type
_entity_poly.pdbx_seq_one_letter_code
_entity_poly.pdbx_strand_id
1 'polypeptide(L)'
;GQRVQLLSQEELTNAAGQRSAAATTRLTTQAFAKQFTEHYADLAKQSPVFAELQNLFDLCLVAALIDQEQLNQQIGWTMELLRDTKRLPHQQGQIPKQVPAIVNSKRASSGMIVGLVGGGVTINPRSLLRSASLEDAPSRRLDAVRNEHLSAPRVESHAWWWD
;
A
#
# COMPACT_ATOMS: atom_id res chain seq x y z
N GLY A 1 0.76 9.07 -9.41
CA GLY A 1 1.92 8.89 -8.52
C GLY A 1 2.15 7.41 -8.29
N GLN A 2 3.36 7.04 -7.85
CA GLN A 2 3.68 5.68 -7.43
C GLN A 2 2.86 5.31 -6.19
N ARG A 3 1.99 4.30 -6.27
CA ARG A 3 1.08 3.90 -5.17
C ARG A 3 1.69 2.82 -4.26
N VAL A 4 2.53 1.97 -4.84
CA VAL A 4 3.26 0.90 -4.13
C VAL A 4 4.71 0.92 -4.57
N GLN A 5 5.64 0.76 -3.63
CA GLN A 5 7.07 0.74 -3.89
C GLN A 5 7.71 -0.47 -3.21
N LEU A 6 8.56 -1.19 -3.94
CA LEU A 6 9.42 -2.21 -3.34
C LEU A 6 10.68 -1.54 -2.78
N LEU A 7 10.99 -1.84 -1.52
CA LEU A 7 12.21 -1.41 -0.86
C LEU A 7 13.24 -2.55 -0.89
N SER A 8 14.51 -2.21 -1.08
CA SER A 8 15.62 -3.16 -1.09
C SER A 8 16.42 -3.07 0.21
N GLN A 9 16.68 -4.21 0.84
CA GLN A 9 17.58 -4.36 1.98
C GLN A 9 18.40 -5.65 1.83
N GLU A 10 19.68 -5.61 2.20
CA GLU A 10 20.54 -6.80 2.28
C GLU A 10 20.86 -7.15 3.73
N GLU A 11 21.05 -8.44 4.02
CA GLU A 11 21.37 -8.94 5.36
C GLU A 11 22.65 -9.79 5.35
N LEU A 12 23.48 -9.61 6.36
CA LEU A 12 24.63 -10.47 6.66
C LEU A 12 24.19 -11.55 7.63
N THR A 13 24.64 -12.79 7.43
CA THR A 13 24.41 -13.90 8.37
C THR A 13 25.75 -14.45 8.83
N ASN A 14 25.96 -14.55 10.14
CA ASN A 14 27.19 -15.14 10.70
C ASN A 14 27.10 -16.67 10.82
N ALA A 15 28.19 -17.32 11.21
CA ALA A 15 28.26 -18.78 11.36
C ALA A 15 27.27 -19.35 12.40
N ALA A 16 26.80 -18.52 13.34
CA ALA A 16 25.78 -18.88 14.33
C ALA A 16 24.34 -18.66 13.81
N GLY A 17 24.17 -18.25 12.55
CA GLY A 17 22.86 -17.99 11.95
C GLY A 17 22.23 -16.66 12.34
N GLN A 18 22.96 -15.79 13.05
CA GLN A 18 22.46 -14.47 13.42
C GLN A 18 22.51 -13.53 12.23
N ARG A 19 21.43 -12.78 12.01
CA ARG A 19 21.28 -11.84 10.89
C ARG A 19 21.45 -10.40 11.34
N SER A 20 22.08 -9.58 10.51
CA SER A 20 22.19 -8.14 10.69
C SER A 20 22.05 -7.41 9.35
N ALA A 21 21.62 -6.15 9.36
CA ALA A 21 21.60 -5.34 8.14
C ALA A 21 23.03 -5.22 7.58
N ALA A 22 23.18 -5.42 6.26
CA ALA A 22 24.44 -5.15 5.59
C ALA A 22 24.71 -3.64 5.59
N ALA A 23 25.99 -3.25 5.67
CA ALA A 23 26.38 -1.84 5.67
C ALA A 23 26.02 -1.12 4.35
N THR A 24 25.91 -1.86 3.25
CA THR A 24 25.52 -1.33 1.95
C THR A 24 24.57 -2.30 1.25
N THR A 25 23.71 -1.74 0.39
CA THR A 25 22.86 -2.51 -0.53
C THR A 25 23.46 -2.43 -1.92
N ARG A 26 23.62 -3.55 -2.63
CA ARG A 26 24.25 -3.58 -3.95
C ARG A 26 23.38 -2.89 -4.98
N LEU A 27 24.03 -2.30 -5.99
CA LEU A 27 23.35 -1.66 -7.13
C LEU A 27 22.36 -2.59 -7.85
N THR A 28 22.67 -3.90 -7.92
CA THR A 28 21.77 -4.88 -8.54
C THR A 28 20.48 -5.07 -7.75
N THR A 29 20.56 -5.02 -6.42
CA THR A 29 19.40 -5.18 -5.51
C THR A 29 18.52 -3.93 -5.56
N GLN A 30 19.15 -2.75 -5.61
CA GLN A 30 18.45 -1.48 -5.84
C GLN A 30 17.79 -1.43 -7.22
N ALA A 31 18.51 -1.87 -8.26
CA ALA A 31 17.98 -1.91 -9.63
C ALA A 31 16.77 -2.83 -9.75
N PHE A 32 16.81 -4.00 -9.09
CA PHE A 32 15.64 -4.89 -9.04
C PHE A 32 14.44 -4.21 -8.37
N ALA A 33 14.62 -3.59 -7.19
CA ALA A 33 13.54 -2.89 -6.51
C ALA A 33 12.97 -1.73 -7.35
N LYS A 34 13.84 -0.99 -8.05
CA LYS A 34 13.45 0.07 -9.00
C LYS A 34 12.63 -0.49 -10.16
N GLN A 35 13.12 -1.50 -10.86
CA GLN A 35 12.43 -2.12 -11.99
C GLN A 35 11.09 -2.73 -11.57
N PHE A 36 11.04 -3.42 -10.43
CA PHE A 36 9.79 -3.95 -9.88
C PHE A 36 8.76 -2.84 -9.64
N THR A 37 9.21 -1.72 -9.07
CA THR A 37 8.37 -0.55 -8.79
C THR A 37 7.89 0.11 -10.09
N GLU A 38 8.77 0.26 -11.08
CA GLU A 38 8.44 0.83 -12.40
C GLU A 38 7.44 -0.02 -13.19
N HIS A 39 7.59 -1.35 -13.13
CA HIS A 39 6.74 -2.31 -13.84
C HIS A 39 5.57 -2.84 -13.00
N TYR A 40 5.28 -2.23 -11.86
CA TYR A 40 4.22 -2.69 -10.96
C TYR A 40 2.84 -2.75 -11.66
N ALA A 41 2.55 -1.79 -12.53
CA ALA A 41 1.30 -1.78 -13.29
C ALA A 41 1.17 -2.98 -14.25
N ASP A 42 2.29 -3.45 -14.81
CA ASP A 42 2.28 -4.63 -15.67
C ASP A 42 2.11 -5.91 -14.85
N LEU A 43 2.73 -5.97 -13.66
CA LEU A 43 2.50 -7.05 -12.69
C LEU A 43 1.02 -7.11 -12.26
N ALA A 44 0.38 -5.97 -12.02
CA ALA A 44 -1.03 -5.88 -11.64
C ALA A 44 -1.98 -6.34 -12.76
N LYS A 45 -1.65 -6.09 -14.03
CA LYS A 45 -2.40 -6.63 -15.17
C LYS A 45 -2.29 -8.16 -15.27
N GLN A 46 -1.14 -8.70 -14.88
CA GLN A 46 -0.83 -10.12 -15.04
C GLN A 46 -1.28 -10.97 -13.84
N SER A 47 -1.25 -10.40 -12.63
CA SER A 47 -1.71 -11.03 -11.40
C SER A 47 -2.53 -10.04 -10.56
N PRO A 48 -3.85 -10.28 -10.42
CA PRO A 48 -4.76 -9.38 -9.70
C PRO A 48 -4.34 -9.05 -8.27
N VAL A 49 -3.59 -9.93 -7.61
CA VAL A 49 -3.13 -9.70 -6.22
C VAL A 49 -2.31 -8.41 -6.06
N PHE A 50 -1.57 -7.99 -7.10
CA PHE A 50 -0.85 -6.71 -7.06
C PHE A 50 -1.81 -5.52 -7.23
N ALA A 51 -2.87 -5.66 -8.03
CA ALA A 51 -3.91 -4.64 -8.12
C ALA A 51 -4.68 -4.51 -6.79
N GLU A 52 -5.01 -5.64 -6.15
CA GLU A 52 -5.65 -5.68 -4.84
C GLU A 52 -4.78 -5.03 -3.76
N LEU A 53 -3.47 -5.35 -3.76
CA LEU A 53 -2.52 -4.73 -2.84
C LEU A 53 -2.45 -3.21 -3.02
N GLN A 54 -2.44 -2.72 -4.26
CA GLN A 54 -2.49 -1.30 -4.55
C GLN A 54 -3.78 -0.65 -4.03
N ASN A 55 -4.93 -1.29 -4.24
CA ASN A 55 -6.22 -0.80 -3.76
C ASN A 55 -6.27 -0.71 -2.23
N LEU A 56 -5.68 -1.70 -1.53
CA LEU A 56 -5.56 -1.66 -0.08
C LEU A 56 -4.70 -0.48 0.38
N PHE A 57 -3.60 -0.19 -0.32
CA PHE A 57 -2.76 0.97 -0.01
C PHE A 57 -3.52 2.28 -0.15
N ASP A 58 -4.24 2.45 -1.26
CA ASP A 58 -5.05 3.64 -1.52
C ASP A 58 -6.16 3.79 -0.47
N LEU A 59 -6.88 2.72 -0.14
CA LEU A 59 -7.95 2.75 0.85
C LEU A 59 -7.43 3.12 2.25
N CYS A 60 -6.30 2.53 2.65
CA CYS A 60 -5.67 2.86 3.93
C CYS A 60 -5.20 4.32 3.98
N LEU A 61 -4.70 4.87 2.87
CA LEU A 61 -4.32 6.28 2.78
C LEU A 61 -5.53 7.21 2.88
N VAL A 62 -6.60 6.93 2.15
CA VAL A 62 -7.84 7.71 2.20
C VAL A 62 -8.47 7.65 3.59
N ALA A 63 -8.55 6.46 4.20
CA ALA A 63 -9.07 6.30 5.55
C ALA A 63 -8.26 7.10 6.58
N ALA A 64 -6.92 7.08 6.46
CA ALA A 64 -6.06 7.88 7.32
C ALA A 64 -6.21 9.39 7.08
N LEU A 65 -6.44 9.83 5.84
CA LEU A 65 -6.69 11.23 5.51
C LEU A 65 -8.01 11.71 6.13
N ILE A 66 -9.08 10.92 6.00
CA ILE A 66 -10.39 11.21 6.62
C ILE A 66 -10.25 11.37 8.14
N ASP A 67 -9.50 10.47 8.78
CA ASP A 67 -9.23 10.49 10.23
C ASP A 67 -8.39 11.70 10.64
N GLN A 68 -7.28 11.97 9.93
CA GLN A 68 -6.33 13.03 10.27
C GLN A 68 -6.91 14.44 10.08
N GLU A 69 -7.59 14.68 8.96
CA GLU A 69 -8.18 15.99 8.62
C GLU A 69 -9.62 16.14 9.15
N GLN A 70 -10.11 15.11 9.86
CA GLN A 70 -11.47 15.07 10.43
C GLN A 70 -12.56 15.37 9.39
N LEU A 71 -12.34 14.96 8.13
CA LEU A 71 -13.23 15.28 7.01
C LEU A 71 -14.67 14.83 7.26
N ASN A 72 -14.82 13.69 7.92
CA ASN A 72 -16.12 13.16 8.28
C ASN A 72 -16.88 14.10 9.23
N GLN A 73 -16.19 14.81 10.13
CA GLN A 73 -16.82 15.77 11.04
C GLN A 73 -17.24 17.04 10.30
N GLN A 74 -16.40 17.53 9.37
CA GLN A 74 -16.69 18.72 8.58
C GLN A 74 -17.99 18.61 7.77
N ILE A 75 -18.36 17.40 7.36
CA ILE A 75 -19.59 17.11 6.60
C ILE A 75 -20.68 16.40 7.42
N GLY A 76 -20.47 16.20 8.72
CA GLY A 76 -21.44 15.52 9.60
C GLY A 76 -21.65 14.03 9.30
N TRP A 77 -20.69 13.35 8.67
CA TRP A 77 -20.75 11.92 8.38
C TRP A 77 -20.24 11.07 9.55
N THR A 78 -21.14 10.31 10.17
CA THR A 78 -20.84 9.50 11.38
C THR A 78 -20.20 8.14 11.09
N MET A 79 -20.26 7.66 9.83
CA MET A 79 -19.73 6.35 9.41
C MET A 79 -20.23 5.16 10.26
N GLU A 80 -21.43 5.26 10.85
CA GLU A 80 -21.92 4.30 11.86
C GLU A 80 -21.83 2.83 11.44
N LEU A 81 -22.21 2.50 10.20
CA LEU A 81 -22.14 1.12 9.70
C LEU A 81 -20.70 0.65 9.51
N LEU A 82 -19.84 1.49 8.93
CA LEU A 82 -18.44 1.13 8.61
C LEU A 82 -17.58 0.96 9.87
N ARG A 83 -17.98 1.59 10.99
CA ARG A 83 -17.29 1.50 12.28
C ARG A 83 -17.82 0.39 13.18
N ASP A 84 -18.93 -0.24 12.82
CA ASP A 84 -19.57 -1.29 13.61
C ASP A 84 -19.24 -2.67 13.04
N THR A 85 -18.25 -3.34 13.61
CA THR A 85 -17.81 -4.68 13.21
C THR A 85 -18.84 -5.78 13.51
N LYS A 86 -19.87 -5.51 14.33
CA LYS A 86 -20.97 -6.45 14.58
C LYS A 86 -22.03 -6.36 13.49
N ARG A 87 -22.34 -5.13 13.04
CA ARG A 87 -23.31 -4.87 11.97
C ARG A 87 -22.71 -5.11 10.58
N LEU A 88 -21.41 -4.91 10.43
CA LEU A 88 -20.65 -5.18 9.20
C LEU A 88 -19.48 -6.13 9.49
N PRO A 89 -19.74 -7.44 9.66
CA PRO A 89 -18.67 -8.42 9.85
C PRO A 89 -17.85 -8.55 8.57
N HIS A 90 -16.53 -8.53 8.71
CA HIS A 90 -15.61 -8.87 7.62
C HIS A 90 -15.18 -10.33 7.75
N GLN A 91 -14.82 -10.95 6.62
CA GLN A 91 -14.29 -12.31 6.64
C GLN A 91 -12.98 -12.36 7.43
N GLN A 92 -12.91 -13.29 8.38
CA GLN A 92 -11.68 -13.60 9.10
C GLN A 92 -11.11 -14.89 8.53
N GLY A 93 -9.87 -14.81 8.03
CA GLY A 93 -9.12 -15.94 7.53
C GLY A 93 -7.99 -16.34 8.47
N GLN A 94 -7.35 -17.48 8.19
CA GLN A 94 -6.09 -17.82 8.85
C GLN A 94 -5.00 -16.86 8.36
N ILE A 95 -4.55 -15.95 9.23
CA ILE A 95 -3.49 -15.00 8.91
C ILE A 95 -2.17 -15.77 8.81
N PRO A 96 -1.50 -15.79 7.64
CA PRO A 96 -0.21 -16.46 7.49
C PRO A 96 0.81 -15.81 8.41
N LYS A 97 1.35 -16.59 9.36
CA LYS A 97 2.41 -16.12 10.27
C LYS A 97 3.81 -16.25 9.66
N GLN A 98 3.94 -17.09 8.64
CA GLN A 98 5.18 -17.39 7.96
C GLN A 98 4.90 -17.60 6.48
N VAL A 99 5.81 -17.12 5.64
CA VAL A 99 5.82 -17.39 4.20
C VAL A 99 7.21 -17.88 3.82
N PRO A 100 7.34 -18.78 2.84
CA PRO A 100 8.65 -19.16 2.31
C PRO A 100 9.39 -17.91 1.83
N ALA A 101 10.57 -17.66 2.38
CA ALA A 101 11.41 -16.55 1.94
C ALA A 101 12.13 -16.93 0.65
N ILE A 102 12.09 -16.04 -0.35
CA ILE A 102 12.94 -16.17 -1.53
C ILE A 102 14.26 -15.50 -1.20
N VAL A 103 15.34 -16.30 -1.20
CA VAL A 103 16.69 -15.84 -0.86
C VAL A 103 17.68 -16.07 -1.99
N ASN A 104 18.48 -15.05 -2.29
CA ASN A 104 19.70 -15.20 -3.09
C ASN A 104 20.91 -15.16 -2.14
N SER A 105 21.81 -16.13 -2.21
CA SER A 105 23.02 -16.18 -1.36
C SER A 105 24.31 -16.26 -2.18
N LYS A 106 25.39 -15.71 -1.64
CA LYS A 106 26.75 -15.78 -2.17
C LYS A 106 27.73 -16.02 -1.02
N ARG A 107 28.71 -16.89 -1.21
CA ARG A 107 29.76 -17.15 -0.21
C ARG A 107 30.96 -16.24 -0.46
N ALA A 108 31.42 -15.53 0.57
CA ALA A 108 32.63 -14.71 0.59
C ALA A 108 33.67 -15.32 1.55
N SER A 109 34.92 -14.83 1.49
CA SER A 109 36.02 -15.32 2.34
C SER A 109 35.77 -15.11 3.85
N SER A 110 34.94 -14.12 4.22
CA SER A 110 34.56 -13.80 5.59
C SER A 110 33.24 -14.43 6.06
N GLY A 111 32.53 -15.21 5.21
CA GLY A 111 31.25 -15.82 5.57
C GLY A 111 30.25 -15.96 4.41
N MET A 112 29.00 -16.33 4.71
CA MET A 112 27.91 -16.39 3.74
C MET A 112 27.15 -15.05 3.71
N ILE A 113 27.07 -14.42 2.55
CA ILE A 113 26.31 -13.21 2.29
C ILE A 113 24.94 -13.60 1.73
N VAL A 114 23.84 -13.13 2.33
CA VAL A 114 22.49 -13.31 1.81
C VAL A 114 22.06 -12.01 1.14
N GLY A 115 22.05 -11.99 -0.19
CA GLY A 115 21.94 -10.77 -0.99
C GLY A 115 20.54 -10.17 -1.08
N LEU A 116 19.49 -10.99 -1.16
CA LEU A 116 18.10 -10.49 -1.16
C LEU A 116 17.28 -11.43 -0.30
N VAL A 117 16.67 -10.92 0.76
CA VAL A 117 15.61 -11.61 1.49
C VAL A 117 14.32 -10.92 1.09
N GLY A 118 13.59 -11.52 0.15
CA GLY A 118 12.27 -11.01 -0.21
C GLY A 118 11.26 -11.39 0.87
N GLY A 119 10.59 -10.40 1.47
CA GLY A 119 9.51 -10.70 2.42
C GLY A 119 8.89 -9.46 3.07
N GLY A 120 7.58 -9.53 3.25
CA GLY A 120 6.81 -8.54 4.01
C GLY A 120 6.21 -7.43 3.14
N VAL A 121 5.12 -6.88 3.66
CA VAL A 121 4.45 -5.69 3.15
C VAL A 121 4.19 -4.81 4.37
N THR A 122 4.67 -3.57 4.31
CA THR A 122 4.45 -2.60 5.38
C THR A 122 3.73 -1.40 4.82
N ILE A 123 2.70 -0.96 5.52
CA ILE A 123 1.99 0.27 5.22
C ILE A 123 1.90 1.14 6.49
N ASN A 124 2.29 2.40 6.38
CA ASN A 124 2.11 3.39 7.43
C ASN A 124 1.49 4.66 6.83
N PRO A 125 0.15 4.71 6.69
CA PRO A 125 -0.52 5.81 6.02
C PRO A 125 -0.29 7.16 6.71
N ARG A 126 -0.29 7.18 8.05
CA ARG A 126 -0.12 8.40 8.85
C ARG A 126 1.26 9.03 8.66
N SER A 127 2.33 8.24 8.52
CA SER A 127 3.65 8.81 8.25
C SER A 127 3.73 9.46 6.87
N LEU A 128 3.04 8.90 5.87
CA LEU A 128 2.99 9.46 4.51
C LEU A 128 2.27 10.81 4.49
N LEU A 129 1.14 10.92 5.20
CA LEU A 129 0.37 12.16 5.30
C LEU A 129 1.15 13.28 5.98
N ARG A 130 1.94 12.99 7.03
CA ARG A 130 2.78 14.01 7.68
C ARG A 130 3.88 14.58 6.78
N SER A 131 4.38 13.77 5.84
CA SER A 131 5.38 14.22 4.86
C SER A 131 4.77 14.90 3.64
N ALA A 132 3.46 14.77 3.43
CA ALA A 132 2.78 15.38 2.32
C ALA A 132 2.41 16.83 2.67
N SER A 133 2.83 17.78 1.84
CA SER A 133 2.26 19.12 1.86
C SER A 133 0.84 19.04 1.28
N LEU A 134 -0.16 19.05 2.16
CA LEU A 134 -1.56 19.17 1.75
C LEU A 134 -1.80 20.64 1.40
N GLU A 135 -1.88 20.94 0.11
CA GLU A 135 -2.27 22.26 -0.38
C GLU A 135 -3.77 22.24 -0.67
N ASP A 136 -4.50 23.22 -0.14
CA ASP A 136 -5.88 23.51 -0.52
C ASP A 136 -5.90 24.11 -1.93
N ALA A 137 -5.75 23.26 -2.94
CA ALA A 137 -5.94 23.66 -4.31
C ALA A 137 -7.44 23.64 -4.63
N PRO A 138 -8.08 24.78 -4.99
CA PRO A 138 -9.44 24.78 -5.51
C PRO A 138 -9.45 24.02 -6.84
N SER A 139 -9.75 22.74 -6.73
CA SER A 139 -9.79 21.84 -7.86
C SER A 139 -11.11 22.07 -8.59
N ARG A 140 -11.12 23.03 -9.52
CA ARG A 140 -12.23 23.27 -10.47
C ARG A 140 -12.73 21.99 -11.14
N ARG A 141 -11.85 20.99 -11.29
CA ARG A 141 -12.18 19.67 -11.82
C ARG A 141 -13.10 18.88 -10.88
N LEU A 142 -12.81 18.86 -9.58
CA LEU A 142 -13.62 18.12 -8.60
C LEU A 142 -14.99 18.77 -8.41
N ASP A 143 -15.07 20.11 -8.42
CA ASP A 143 -16.36 20.81 -8.38
C ASP A 143 -17.21 20.50 -9.61
N ALA A 144 -16.60 20.48 -10.80
CA ALA A 144 -17.29 20.10 -12.03
C ALA A 144 -17.80 18.65 -11.98
N VAL A 145 -16.96 17.69 -11.59
CA VAL A 145 -17.35 16.28 -11.44
C VAL A 145 -18.48 16.12 -10.42
N ARG A 146 -18.38 16.79 -9.26
CA ARG A 146 -19.43 16.76 -8.23
C ARG A 146 -20.75 17.29 -8.78
N ASN A 147 -20.72 18.43 -9.45
CA ASN A 147 -21.93 19.07 -9.98
C ASN A 147 -22.56 18.27 -11.11
N GLU A 148 -21.75 17.63 -11.95
CA GLU A 148 -22.21 16.70 -12.99
C GLU A 148 -22.96 15.52 -12.38
N HIS A 149 -22.37 14.84 -11.39
CA HIS A 149 -23.02 13.70 -10.73
C HIS A 149 -24.25 14.07 -9.91
N LEU A 150 -24.27 15.24 -9.25
CA LEU A 150 -25.47 15.72 -8.56
C LEU A 150 -26.62 16.05 -9.52
N SER A 151 -26.30 16.38 -10.77
CA SER A 151 -27.26 16.73 -11.81
C SER A 151 -27.73 15.52 -12.63
N ALA A 152 -27.06 14.38 -12.50
CA ALA A 152 -27.40 13.15 -13.22
C ALA A 152 -28.72 12.53 -12.69
N PRO A 153 -29.64 12.09 -13.56
CA PRO A 153 -30.85 11.39 -13.13
C PRO A 153 -30.47 10.09 -12.41
N ARG A 154 -30.97 9.88 -11.19
CA ARG A 154 -30.78 8.60 -10.47
C ARG A 154 -31.54 7.49 -11.18
N VAL A 155 -30.81 6.46 -11.60
CA VAL A 155 -31.41 5.26 -12.17
C VAL A 155 -32.01 4.44 -11.02
N GLU A 156 -33.33 4.24 -11.02
CA GLU A 156 -34.03 3.53 -9.94
C GLU A 156 -33.59 2.06 -9.81
N SER A 157 -33.11 1.44 -10.90
CA SER A 157 -32.71 0.04 -10.89
C SER A 157 -31.39 -0.23 -10.16
N HIS A 158 -30.45 0.74 -10.13
CA HIS A 158 -29.15 0.65 -9.46
C HIS A 158 -28.80 1.99 -8.80
N ALA A 159 -29.27 2.18 -7.57
CA ALA A 159 -29.15 3.43 -6.82
C ALA A 159 -27.76 3.69 -6.20
N TRP A 160 -26.77 2.82 -6.46
CA TRP A 160 -25.42 2.98 -5.94
C TRP A 160 -24.60 3.89 -6.85
N TRP A 161 -23.83 4.79 -6.26
CA TRP A 161 -23.06 5.81 -7.01
C TRP A 161 -21.77 5.27 -7.65
N TRP A 162 -21.41 4.01 -7.38
CA TRP A 162 -20.17 3.38 -7.85
C TRP A 162 -20.37 2.25 -8.87
N ASP A 163 -21.62 1.91 -9.20
CA ASP A 163 -21.95 1.03 -10.32
C ASP A 163 -22.13 1.86 -11.61
#